data_AF-A0A2T2ZD97-F1
#
_entry.id   AF-A0A2T2ZD97-F1
#
_cell.length_a   1.000
_cell.length_b   1.000
_cell.length_c   1.000
_cell.angle_alpha   90.00
_cell.angle_beta   90.00
_cell.angle_gamma   90.00
#
_symmetry.space_group_name_H-M   'P 1'
#
loop_
_entity.id
_entity.type
_entity.pdbx_description
1 polymer ?
#
loop_
_entity_poly.entity_id
_entity_poly.type
_entity_poly.pdbx_seq_one_letter_code
_entity_poly.pdbx_strand_id
1 'polypeptide(L)'
;MAETKKVTISVPKDDVSTLERWKASGRIDNLSAYVSAALRDRMDRDISLDAIESSFGGVPPLELVNQARRAQGLPPLSAEDLDRRSAGAA
;
A
#
# COMPACT_ATOMS: atom_id res chain seq x y z
N MET A 1 2.39 6.94 24.91
CA MET A 1 3.25 6.76 23.71
C MET A 1 3.29 5.27 23.43
N ALA A 2 3.04 4.85 22.19
CA ALA A 2 3.16 3.43 21.84
C ALA A 2 4.61 2.97 22.01
N GLU A 3 4.83 1.73 22.43
CA GLU A 3 6.16 1.15 22.56
C GLU A 3 6.80 0.98 21.17
N THR A 4 8.03 1.47 21.00
CA THR A 4 8.75 1.40 19.72
C THR A 4 9.97 0.49 19.82
N LYS A 5 10.18 -0.38 18.84
CA LYS A 5 11.36 -1.23 18.71
C LYS A 5 12.19 -0.81 17.49
N LYS A 6 13.51 -0.67 17.66
CA LYS A 6 14.42 -0.42 16.53
C LYS A 6 14.57 -1.69 15.70
N VAL A 7 14.46 -1.55 14.38
CA VAL A 7 14.62 -2.62 13.40
C VAL A 7 15.61 -2.15 12.35
N THR A 8 16.59 -3.01 12.02
CA THR A 8 17.52 -2.77 10.90
C THR A 8 16.99 -3.49 9.67
N ILE A 9 16.87 -2.77 8.55
CA ILE A 9 16.40 -3.31 7.27
C ILE A 9 17.40 -2.99 6.17
N SER A 10 17.44 -3.84 5.14
CA SER A 10 18.14 -3.55 3.89
C SER A 10 17.15 -2.95 2.90
N VAL A 11 17.55 -1.85 2.27
CA VAL A 11 16.76 -1.13 1.25
C VAL A 11 17.64 -0.85 0.03
N PRO A 12 17.07 -0.80 -1.19
CA PRO A 12 17.83 -0.46 -2.39
C PRO A 12 18.56 0.88 -2.23
N LYS A 13 19.81 0.93 -2.70
CA LYS A 13 20.66 2.10 -2.55
C LYS A 13 20.03 3.35 -3.19
N ASP A 14 19.40 3.19 -4.35
CA ASP A 14 18.78 4.29 -5.09
C ASP A 14 17.56 4.88 -4.36
N ASP A 15 16.83 4.06 -3.61
CA ASP A 15 15.71 4.51 -2.77
C ASP A 15 16.23 5.34 -1.59
N VAL A 16 17.28 4.87 -0.91
CA VAL A 16 17.93 5.61 0.18
C VAL A 16 18.44 6.96 -0.33
N SER A 17 19.16 6.99 -1.45
CA SER A 17 19.64 8.23 -2.06
C SER A 17 18.51 9.18 -2.46
N THR A 18 17.34 8.65 -2.84
CA THR A 18 16.17 9.48 -3.13
C THR A 18 15.56 10.06 -1.86
N LEU A 19 15.42 9.27 -0.79
CA LEU A 19 14.94 9.76 0.51
C LEU A 19 15.88 10.80 1.13
N GLU A 20 17.19 10.62 0.99
CA GLU A 20 18.18 11.60 1.42
C GLU A 20 18.03 12.93 0.69
N ARG A 21 17.82 12.91 -0.64
CA ARG A 21 17.53 14.12 -1.43
C ARG A 21 16.21 14.78 -1.00
N TRP A 22 15.18 13.99 -0.70
CA TRP A 22 13.91 14.52 -0.21
C TRP A 22 14.05 15.16 1.17
N LYS A 23 14.86 14.58 2.04
CA LYS A 23 15.19 15.18 3.33
C LYS A 23 15.95 16.49 3.17
N ALA A 24 16.97 16.51 2.31
CA ALA A 24 17.77 17.70 2.05
C ALA A 24 16.97 18.85 1.42
N SER A 25 15.95 18.52 0.61
CA SER A 25 15.04 19.51 0.02
C SER A 25 13.87 19.93 0.92
N GLY A 26 13.75 19.37 2.13
CA GLY A 26 12.66 19.65 3.06
C GLY A 26 11.31 19.02 2.66
N ARG A 27 11.30 18.10 1.69
CA ARG A 27 10.09 17.34 1.33
C ARG A 27 9.66 16.37 2.43
N ILE A 28 10.64 15.85 3.18
CA ILE A 28 10.40 15.01 4.37
C ILE A 28 11.30 15.49 5.50
N ASP A 29 10.81 15.46 6.73
CA ASP A 29 11.59 15.90 7.90
C ASP A 29 12.58 14.81 8.36
N ASN A 30 12.15 13.55 8.29
CA ASN A 30 12.88 12.42 8.84
C ASN A 30 12.65 11.14 8.04
N LEU A 31 13.75 10.44 7.70
CA LEU A 31 13.71 9.13 7.04
C LEU A 31 12.91 8.11 7.84
N SER A 32 13.15 8.01 9.15
CA SER A 32 12.48 7.00 9.97
C SER A 32 10.98 7.26 10.08
N ALA A 33 10.57 8.53 10.19
CA ALA A 33 9.15 8.90 10.21
C ALA A 33 8.48 8.57 8.88
N TYR A 34 9.13 8.89 7.75
CA TYR A 34 8.65 8.55 6.42
C TYR A 34 8.48 7.04 6.24
N VAL A 35 9.49 6.25 6.61
CA VAL A 35 9.44 4.78 6.49
C VAL A 35 8.38 4.19 7.43
N SER A 36 8.27 4.67 8.68
CA SER A 36 7.25 4.17 9.60
C SER A 36 5.82 4.50 9.14
N ALA A 37 5.61 5.67 8.55
CA ALA A 37 4.32 6.07 8.00
C ALA A 37 3.96 5.20 6.79
N ALA A 38 4.88 5.03 5.84
CA ALA A 38 4.67 4.18 4.67
C ALA A 38 4.40 2.71 5.05
N LEU A 39 5.11 2.18 6.04
CA LEU A 39 4.85 0.85 6.58
C LEU A 39 3.44 0.76 7.17
N ARG A 40 3.05 1.75 7.98
CA ARG A 40 1.73 1.77 8.61
C ARG A 40 0.61 1.85 7.58
N ASP A 41 0.72 2.75 6.61
CA ASP A 41 -0.24 2.91 5.52
C ASP A 41 -0.40 1.62 4.71
N ARG A 42 0.71 0.90 4.47
CA ARG A 42 0.66 -0.39 3.80
C ARG A 42 -0.03 -1.46 4.64
N MET A 43 0.31 -1.56 5.92
CA MET A 43 -0.34 -2.51 6.84
C MET A 43 -1.84 -2.23 6.98
N ASP A 44 -2.24 -0.96 7.17
CA ASP A 44 -3.64 -0.59 7.33
C ASP A 44 -4.43 -0.88 6.03
N ARG A 45 -3.79 -0.71 4.86
CA ARG A 45 -4.36 -1.10 3.57
C ARG A 45 -4.55 -2.62 3.47
N ASP A 46 -3.54 -3.40 3.80
CA ASP A 46 -3.59 -4.86 3.70
C ASP A 46 -4.65 -5.43 4.66
N ILE A 47 -4.71 -4.93 5.90
CA ILE A 47 -5.76 -5.27 6.88
C ILE A 47 -7.16 -4.94 6.34
N SER A 48 -7.32 -3.78 5.70
CA SER A 48 -8.61 -3.36 5.13
C SER A 48 -9.03 -4.25 3.97
N LEU A 49 -8.07 -4.66 3.12
CA LEU A 49 -8.33 -5.58 2.02
C LEU A 49 -8.73 -6.95 2.55
N ASP A 50 -8.00 -7.50 3.52
CA ASP A 50 -8.34 -8.78 4.14
C ASP A 50 -9.75 -8.76 4.76
N ALA A 51 -10.13 -7.66 5.42
CA ALA A 51 -11.46 -7.51 6.01
C ALA A 51 -12.57 -7.51 4.94
N ILE A 52 -12.32 -6.85 3.80
CA ILE A 52 -13.22 -6.86 2.66
C ILE A 52 -13.31 -8.26 2.08
N GLU A 53 -12.18 -8.89 1.77
CA GLU A 53 -12.16 -10.23 1.15
C GLU A 53 -12.81 -11.29 2.03
N SER A 54 -12.57 -11.24 3.34
CA SER A 54 -13.23 -12.10 4.33
C SER A 54 -14.76 -11.99 4.28
N SER A 55 -15.29 -10.78 4.03
CA SER A 55 -16.73 -10.55 3.91
C SER A 55 -17.33 -11.14 2.62
N PHE A 56 -16.52 -11.34 1.58
CA PHE A 56 -16.93 -11.92 0.29
C PHE A 56 -16.50 -13.38 0.11
N GLY A 57 -15.76 -13.97 1.05
CA GLY A 57 -15.17 -15.31 0.93
C GLY A 57 -13.99 -15.38 -0.06
N GLY A 58 -13.34 -14.24 -0.31
CA GLY A 58 -12.27 -14.05 -1.28
C GLY A 58 -12.37 -12.70 -2.00
N VAL A 59 -11.67 -12.57 -3.13
CA VAL A 59 -11.69 -11.35 -3.94
C VAL A 59 -13.14 -11.00 -4.34
N PRO A 60 -13.60 -9.75 -4.11
CA PRO A 60 -14.95 -9.35 -4.49
C PRO A 60 -15.23 -9.52 -5.99
N PRO A 61 -16.49 -9.77 -6.41
CA PRO A 61 -16.83 -9.89 -7.82
C PRO A 61 -16.42 -8.67 -8.65
N LEU A 62 -15.92 -8.90 -9.87
CA LEU A 62 -15.40 -7.85 -10.76
C LEU A 62 -16.39 -6.70 -10.99
N GLU A 63 -17.68 -7.00 -11.09
CA GLU A 63 -18.72 -5.99 -11.28
C GLU A 63 -18.80 -5.01 -10.10
N LEU A 64 -18.68 -5.52 -8.87
CA LEU A 64 -18.70 -4.69 -7.66
C LEU A 64 -17.43 -3.84 -7.57
N VAL A 65 -16.28 -4.42 -7.93
CA VAL A 65 -15.02 -3.69 -8.05
C VAL A 65 -15.13 -2.57 -9.08
N ASN A 66 -15.70 -2.84 -10.26
CA ASN A 66 -15.88 -1.85 -11.31
C ASN A 66 -16.91 -0.78 -10.95
N GLN A 67 -17.96 -1.12 -10.20
CA GLN A 67 -18.88 -0.14 -9.64
C GLN A 67 -18.18 0.83 -8.69
N ALA A 68 -17.37 0.31 -7.75
CA ALA A 68 -16.60 1.13 -6.83
C ALA A 68 -15.58 2.01 -7.57
N ARG A 69 -14.93 1.49 -8.61
CA ARG A 69 -14.01 2.25 -9.46
C ARG A 69 -14.69 3.39 -10.22
N ARG A 70 -15.87 3.15 -10.78
CA ARG A 70 -16.67 4.21 -11.42
C ARG A 70 -17.02 5.33 -10.43
N ALA A 71 -17.40 4.99 -9.20
CA ALA A 71 -17.69 5.99 -8.16
C ALA A 71 -16.46 6.85 -7.81
N GLN A 72 -15.25 6.33 -8.01
CA GLN A 72 -13.98 7.03 -7.82
C GLN A 72 -13.44 7.68 -9.11
N GLY A 73 -14.18 7.64 -10.23
CA GLY A 73 -13.72 8.16 -11.52
C GLY A 73 -12.59 7.35 -12.16
N LEU A 74 -12.39 6.10 -11.75
CA LEU A 74 -11.34 5.21 -12.26
C LEU A 74 -11.86 4.37 -13.43
N PRO A 75 -11.00 4.04 -14.43
CA PRO A 75 -11.38 3.18 -15.54
C PRO A 75 -11.71 1.76 -15.05
N PRO A 76 -12.61 1.01 -15.71
CA PRO A 76 -12.91 -0.36 -15.31
C PRO A 76 -11.67 -1.27 -15.43
N LEU A 77 -11.63 -2.30 -14.59
CA LEU A 77 -10.67 -3.40 -14.69
C LEU A 77 -11.25 -4.52 -15.56
N SER A 78 -10.36 -5.20 -16.26
CA SER A 78 -10.63 -6.51 -16.85
C SER A 78 -10.55 -7.61 -15.78
N ALA A 79 -11.09 -8.79 -16.08
CA ALA A 79 -10.92 -9.96 -15.22
C ALA A 79 -9.43 -10.33 -15.05
N GLU A 80 -8.67 -10.23 -16.15
CA GLU A 80 -7.22 -10.49 -16.19
C GLU A 80 -6.43 -9.57 -15.25
N ASP A 81 -6.81 -8.29 -15.18
CA ASP A 81 -6.18 -7.31 -14.30
C ASP A 81 -6.56 -7.50 -12.84
N LEU A 82 -7.76 -7.99 -12.57
CA LEU A 82 -8.21 -8.33 -11.22
C LEU A 82 -7.46 -9.55 -10.70
N ASP A 83 -7.33 -10.60 -11.52
CA ASP A 83 -6.59 -11.82 -11.19
C ASP A 83 -5.10 -11.56 -10.98
N ARG A 84 -4.48 -10.69 -11.80
CA ARG A 84 -3.08 -10.28 -11.58
C ARG A 84 -2.88 -9.53 -10.27
N ARG A 85 -3.88 -8.75 -9.85
CA ARG A 85 -3.84 -7.98 -8.60
C ARG A 85 -4.04 -8.85 -7.37
N SER A 86 -4.92 -9.85 -7.45
CA SER A 86 -5.11 -10.80 -6.36
C SER A 86 -3.91 -11.75 -6.22
N ALA A 87 -3.30 -12.17 -7.34
CA ALA A 87 -2.10 -13.00 -7.32
C ALA A 87 -0.85 -12.28 -6.77
N GLY A 88 -0.78 -10.94 -6.87
CA GLY A 88 0.32 -10.13 -6.32
C GLY A 88 0.15 -9.75 -4.85
N ALA A 89 -0.93 -10.19 -4.20
CA ALA A 89 -1.22 -9.96 -2.79
C ALA A 89 -0.93 -11.18 -1.88
N ALA A 90 -0.46 -12.29 -2.46
CA ALA A 90 -0.14 -13.55 -1.79
C ALA A 90 1.34 -13.68 -1.40
#